data_AF-A0A285GZ82-F1
#
_entry.id   AF-A0A285GZ82-F1
#
_cell.length_a   1.000
_cell.length_b   1.000
_cell.length_c   1.000
_cell.angle_alpha   90.00
_cell.angle_beta   90.00
_cell.angle_gamma   90.00
#
_symmetry.space_group_name_H-M   'P 1'
#
loop_
_entity.id
_entity.type
_entity.pdbx_description
1 polymer ?
#
loop_
_entity_poly.entity_id
_entity_poly.type
_entity_poly.pdbx_seq_one_letter_code
_entity_poly.pdbx_strand_id
1 'polypeptide(L)'
;MTQSIDERAIGRRRSARPLTVALWVVLGIYLIGTFLTLTVAVVRSGDYGALLAPGLERLGDPKDSIPVIGPESVWNPLFWLVALPHAIVLYFPQLPVVGLTLAGIALVVARGRSVQAAAWAVVWVALTVLAFSPFGETLHNWLLD
;
A
#
# COMPACT_ATOMS: atom_id res chain seq x y z
N MET A 1 39.19 -16.29 -21.19
CA MET A 1 38.58 -14.93 -21.16
C MET A 1 37.04 -14.98 -21.02
N THR A 2 36.47 -16.10 -20.57
CA THR A 2 35.02 -16.39 -20.56
C THR A 2 34.39 -16.36 -19.17
N GLN A 3 35.17 -16.40 -18.09
CA GLN A 3 34.66 -16.39 -16.70
C GLN A 3 34.11 -15.02 -16.23
N SER A 4 34.51 -13.92 -16.86
CA SER A 4 34.12 -12.55 -16.45
C SER A 4 32.66 -12.17 -16.79
N ILE A 5 32.03 -12.89 -17.73
CA ILE A 5 30.67 -12.58 -18.20
C ILE A 5 29.60 -13.19 -17.27
N ASP A 6 29.85 -14.38 -16.70
CA ASP A 6 28.88 -15.08 -15.85
C ASP A 6 28.70 -14.42 -14.48
N GLU A 7 29.77 -13.92 -13.86
CA GLU A 7 29.68 -13.27 -12.54
C GLU A 7 28.81 -12.01 -12.57
N ARG A 8 28.86 -11.24 -13.67
CA ARG A 8 28.03 -10.03 -13.85
C ARG A 8 26.56 -10.36 -14.06
N ALA A 9 26.26 -11.48 -14.72
CA ALA A 9 24.88 -11.92 -14.97
C ALA A 9 24.22 -12.45 -13.68
N ILE A 10 24.98 -13.15 -12.84
CA ILE A 10 24.52 -13.67 -11.54
C ILE A 10 24.28 -12.52 -10.55
N GLY A 11 25.16 -11.52 -10.51
CA GLY A 11 25.01 -10.34 -9.64
C GLY A 11 23.76 -9.50 -9.93
N ARG A 12 23.38 -9.34 -11.21
CA ARG A 12 22.17 -8.56 -11.60
C ARG A 12 20.86 -9.26 -11.27
N ARG A 13 20.80 -10.59 -11.27
CA ARG A 13 19.57 -11.33 -10.92
C ARG A 13 19.28 -11.33 -9.41
N ARG A 14 20.30 -11.23 -8.55
CA ARG A 14 20.12 -11.14 -7.09
C ARG A 14 19.63 -9.77 -6.62
N SER A 15 19.99 -8.67 -7.30
CA SER A 15 19.64 -7.32 -6.84
C SER A 15 18.19 -6.88 -7.12
N ALA A 16 17.49 -7.49 -8.08
CA ALA A 16 16.12 -7.10 -8.44
C ALA A 16 15.03 -7.68 -7.53
N ARG A 17 15.29 -8.83 -6.90
CA ARG A 17 14.36 -9.50 -5.98
C ARG A 17 14.01 -8.67 -4.74
N PRO A 18 14.96 -8.11 -3.97
CA PRO A 18 14.62 -7.36 -2.76
C PRO A 18 13.77 -6.12 -3.07
N LEU A 19 14.05 -5.42 -4.17
CA LEU A 19 13.28 -4.24 -4.57
C LEU A 19 11.84 -4.60 -4.95
N THR A 20 11.65 -5.71 -5.67
CA THR A 20 10.31 -6.18 -6.03
C THR A 20 9.52 -6.61 -4.79
N VAL A 21 10.17 -7.30 -3.84
CA VAL A 21 9.55 -7.67 -2.56
C VAL A 21 9.16 -6.41 -1.78
N ALA A 22 10.04 -5.41 -1.71
CA ALA A 22 9.73 -4.13 -1.05
C ALA A 22 8.51 -3.45 -1.68
N LEU A 23 8.42 -3.39 -3.03
CA LEU A 23 7.27 -2.83 -3.73
C LEU A 23 5.96 -3.54 -3.38
N TRP A 24 5.97 -4.88 -3.33
CA TRP A 24 4.81 -5.66 -2.91
C TRP A 24 4.44 -5.44 -1.44
N VAL A 25 5.42 -5.38 -0.55
CA VAL A 25 5.18 -5.15 0.89
C VAL A 25 4.58 -3.77 1.11
N VAL A 26 5.16 -2.72 0.53
CA VAL A 26 4.64 -1.35 0.66
C VAL A 26 3.25 -1.24 0.03
N LEU A 27 3.01 -1.91 -1.10
CA LEU A 27 1.68 -1.95 -1.73
C LEU A 27 0.66 -2.63 -0.81
N GLY A 28 1.01 -3.79 -0.25
CA GLY A 28 0.15 -4.52 0.67
C GLY A 28 -0.20 -3.69 1.91
N ILE A 29 0.80 -3.04 2.51
CA ILE A 29 0.59 -2.15 3.66
C ILE A 29 -0.37 -1.02 3.29
N TYR A 30 -0.15 -0.34 2.17
CA TYR A 30 -1.00 0.77 1.75
C TYR A 30 -2.43 0.31 1.46
N LEU A 31 -2.61 -0.75 0.65
CA LEU A 31 -3.93 -1.23 0.27
C LEU A 31 -4.73 -1.78 1.46
N ILE A 32 -4.08 -2.53 2.35
CA ILE A 32 -4.72 -3.06 3.55
C ILE A 32 -5.04 -1.94 4.53
N GLY A 33 -4.08 -1.04 4.80
CA GLY A 33 -4.30 0.04 5.76
C GLY A 33 -5.43 0.99 5.35
N THR A 34 -5.47 1.38 4.08
CA THR A 34 -6.44 2.35 3.57
C THR A 34 -7.73 1.70 3.08
N PHE A 35 -7.64 0.78 2.12
CA PHE A 35 -8.82 0.33 1.35
C PHE A 35 -9.54 -0.85 1.97
N LEU A 36 -8.87 -1.72 2.74
CA LEU A 36 -9.57 -2.80 3.43
C LEU A 36 -10.54 -2.23 4.47
N THR A 37 -10.08 -1.27 5.29
CA THR A 37 -10.91 -0.56 6.26
C THR A 37 -12.12 0.09 5.60
N LEU A 38 -11.90 0.83 4.51
CA LEU A 38 -12.98 1.45 3.72
C LEU A 38 -13.98 0.41 3.19
N THR A 39 -13.48 -0.69 2.63
CA THR A 39 -14.32 -1.75 2.04
C THR A 39 -15.18 -2.41 3.11
N VAL A 40 -14.61 -2.72 4.27
CA VAL A 40 -15.36 -3.30 5.40
C VAL A 40 -16.42 -2.33 5.89
N ALA A 41 -16.10 -1.04 6.04
CA ALA A 41 -17.05 -0.02 6.47
C ALA A 41 -18.23 0.13 5.49
N VAL A 42 -17.95 0.13 4.19
CA VAL A 42 -18.97 0.19 3.13
C VAL A 42 -19.86 -1.05 3.14
N VAL A 43 -19.27 -2.25 3.25
CA VAL A 43 -20.05 -3.50 3.32
C VAL A 43 -20.93 -3.52 4.58
N ARG A 44 -20.42 -3.02 5.71
CA ARG A 44 -21.16 -2.93 6.97
C ARG A 44 -22.33 -1.95 6.90
N SER A 45 -22.10 -0.76 6.33
CA SER A 45 -23.12 0.29 6.23
C SER A 45 -24.14 0.03 5.11
N GLY A 46 -23.79 -0.77 4.10
CA GLY A 46 -24.59 -0.98 2.90
C GLY A 46 -24.56 0.20 1.91
N ASP A 47 -23.83 1.27 2.21
CA ASP A 47 -23.74 2.48 1.38
C ASP A 47 -22.53 2.42 0.44
N TYR A 48 -22.69 1.74 -0.69
CA TYR A 48 -21.65 1.65 -1.73
C TYR A 48 -21.28 3.01 -2.34
N GLY A 49 -22.15 4.02 -2.23
CA GLY A 49 -21.85 5.38 -2.66
C GLY A 49 -20.78 6.05 -1.79
N ALA A 50 -20.52 5.54 -0.60
CA ALA A 50 -19.47 6.04 0.30
C ALA A 50 -18.05 5.61 -0.14
N LEU A 51 -17.91 4.70 -1.12
CA LEU A 51 -16.60 4.38 -1.71
C LEU A 51 -15.91 5.58 -2.36
N LEU A 52 -16.70 6.55 -2.85
CA LEU A 52 -16.20 7.76 -3.53
C LEU A 52 -16.28 9.01 -2.65
N ALA A 53 -16.96 8.92 -1.51
CA ALA A 53 -17.15 10.01 -0.57
C ALA A 53 -17.27 9.42 0.85
N PRO A 54 -16.15 8.92 1.41
CA PRO A 54 -16.12 8.40 2.77
C PRO A 54 -16.34 9.53 3.78
N GLY A 55 -16.91 9.20 4.93
CA GLY A 55 -17.18 10.16 5.99
C GLY A 55 -17.84 9.50 7.18
N LEU A 56 -17.65 10.09 8.36
CA LEU A 56 -18.16 9.57 9.63
C LEU A 56 -19.69 9.43 9.60
N GLU A 57 -20.39 10.36 8.96
CA GLU A 57 -21.85 10.40 8.87
C GLU A 57 -22.42 9.22 8.07
N ARG A 58 -21.64 8.66 7.14
CA ARG A 58 -22.05 7.56 6.27
C ARG A 58 -21.54 6.21 6.75
N LEU A 59 -20.28 6.17 7.18
CA LEU A 59 -19.54 4.93 7.45
C LEU A 59 -19.33 4.66 8.94
N GLY A 60 -19.55 5.64 9.81
CA GLY A 60 -19.21 5.60 11.23
C GLY A 60 -17.70 5.66 11.48
N ASP A 61 -17.30 5.31 12.70
CA ASP A 61 -15.88 5.27 13.11
C ASP A 61 -15.14 4.19 12.30
N PRO A 62 -14.01 4.52 11.63
CA PRO A 62 -13.19 3.55 10.90
C PRO A 62 -12.68 2.40 11.78
N LYS A 63 -12.47 2.63 13.08
CA LYS A 63 -11.98 1.64 14.04
C LYS A 63 -12.97 0.49 14.25
N ASP A 64 -14.26 0.72 14.04
CA ASP A 64 -15.29 -0.33 14.07
C ASP A 64 -15.09 -1.37 12.94
N SER A 65 -14.36 -1.00 11.90
CA SER A 65 -14.08 -1.86 10.73
C SER A 65 -12.79 -2.67 10.90
N ILE A 66 -12.06 -2.43 12.00
CA ILE A 66 -10.87 -3.20 12.38
C ILE A 66 -11.32 -4.32 13.33
N PRO A 67 -10.82 -5.57 13.18
CA PRO A 67 -11.16 -6.66 14.09
C PRO A 67 -10.96 -6.25 15.56
N VAL A 68 -11.94 -6.59 16.41
CA VAL A 68 -12.06 -6.12 17.80
C VAL A 68 -10.75 -6.23 18.59
N ILE A 69 -10.32 -5.10 19.17
CA ILE A 69 -9.20 -5.01 20.11
C ILE A 69 -9.66 -5.53 21.48
N GLY A 70 -9.14 -6.68 21.89
CA GLY A 70 -9.31 -7.25 23.22
C GLY A 70 -8.06 -8.02 23.69
N PRO A 71 -7.97 -8.45 24.97
CA PRO A 71 -6.81 -9.19 25.49
C PRO A 71 -6.46 -10.43 24.64
N GLU A 72 -7.49 -11.08 24.10
CA GLU A 72 -7.37 -12.27 23.24
C GLU A 72 -6.88 -11.95 21.82
N SER A 73 -7.01 -10.69 21.38
CA SER A 73 -6.63 -10.26 20.02
C SER A 73 -5.12 -10.06 19.85
N VAL A 74 -4.37 -9.87 20.95
CA VAL A 74 -2.90 -9.74 20.92
C VAL A 74 -2.24 -11.00 20.35
N TRP A 75 -2.85 -12.17 20.56
CA TRP A 75 -2.37 -13.45 20.05
C TRP A 75 -2.94 -13.82 18.69
N ASN A 76 -3.84 -12.99 18.12
CA ASN A 76 -4.45 -13.26 16.83
C ASN A 76 -3.59 -12.66 15.70
N PRO A 77 -2.93 -13.48 14.85
CA PRO A 77 -2.12 -12.96 13.75
C PRO A 77 -2.95 -12.17 12.72
N LEU A 78 -4.23 -12.50 12.55
CA LEU A 78 -5.13 -11.78 11.63
C LEU A 78 -5.37 -10.34 12.09
N PHE A 79 -5.40 -10.11 13.40
CA PHE A 79 -5.51 -8.77 13.96
C PHE A 79 -4.31 -7.91 13.53
N TRP A 80 -3.09 -8.42 13.69
CA TRP A 80 -1.87 -7.71 13.31
C TRP A 80 -1.75 -7.47 11.81
N LEU A 81 -2.27 -8.37 10.98
CA LEU A 81 -2.31 -8.19 9.54
C LEU A 81 -3.19 -7.01 9.09
N VAL A 82 -4.12 -6.54 9.92
CA VAL A 82 -4.99 -5.39 9.60
C VAL A 82 -4.55 -4.15 10.38
N ALA A 83 -4.36 -4.30 11.70
CA ALA A 83 -4.06 -3.19 12.60
C ALA A 83 -2.71 -2.53 12.29
N LEU A 84 -1.67 -3.32 11.97
CA LEU A 84 -0.34 -2.77 11.70
C LEU A 84 -0.32 -1.97 10.38
N PRO A 85 -0.83 -2.50 9.24
CA PRO A 85 -0.95 -1.69 8.03
C PRO A 85 -1.78 -0.42 8.20
N HIS A 86 -2.90 -0.51 8.92
CA HIS A 86 -3.74 0.66 9.22
C HIS A 86 -2.94 1.72 9.99
N ALA A 87 -2.29 1.35 11.09
CA ALA A 87 -1.47 2.27 11.87
C ALA A 87 -0.35 2.90 11.04
N ILE A 88 0.33 2.10 10.19
CA ILE A 88 1.38 2.63 9.31
C ILE A 88 0.82 3.67 8.35
N VAL A 89 -0.31 3.40 7.67
CA VAL A 89 -0.92 4.37 6.75
C VAL A 89 -1.35 5.65 7.47
N LEU A 90 -1.89 5.51 8.68
CA LEU A 90 -2.36 6.62 9.49
C LEU A 90 -1.22 7.55 9.91
N TYR A 91 -0.08 6.99 10.33
CA TYR A 91 1.09 7.77 10.75
C TYR A 91 2.04 8.16 9.60
N PHE A 92 1.95 7.49 8.45
CA PHE A 92 2.81 7.73 7.29
C PHE A 92 1.96 7.96 6.02
N PRO A 93 1.21 9.07 5.92
CA PRO A 93 0.38 9.36 4.75
C PRO A 93 1.20 9.50 3.45
N GLN A 94 2.51 9.76 3.55
CA GLN A 94 3.43 9.85 2.42
C GLN A 94 3.91 8.48 1.90
N LEU A 95 3.37 7.35 2.40
CA LEU A 95 3.75 6.02 1.96
C LEU A 95 3.68 5.80 0.43
N PRO A 96 2.70 6.36 -0.31
CA PRO A 96 2.69 6.30 -1.77
C PRO A 96 3.93 6.92 -2.43
N VAL A 97 4.48 7.98 -1.85
CA VAL A 97 5.72 8.62 -2.34
C VAL A 97 6.92 7.69 -2.16
N VAL A 98 6.97 6.92 -1.07
CA VAL A 98 8.00 5.89 -0.84
C VAL A 98 7.91 4.82 -1.91
N GLY A 99 6.71 4.28 -2.16
CA GLY A 99 6.48 3.29 -3.21
C GLY A 99 6.84 3.81 -4.61
N LEU A 100 6.48 5.06 -4.92
CA LEU A 100 6.84 5.74 -6.17
C LEU A 100 8.36 5.88 -6.32
N THR A 101 9.06 6.24 -5.24
CA THR A 101 10.52 6.35 -5.24
C THR A 101 11.18 5.00 -5.54
N LEU A 102 10.71 3.93 -4.88
CA LEU A 102 11.20 2.57 -5.12
C LEU A 102 10.93 2.11 -6.56
N ALA A 103 9.76 2.44 -7.11
CA ALA A 103 9.40 2.10 -8.49
C ALA A 103 10.25 2.88 -9.50
N GLY A 104 10.55 4.16 -9.22
CA GLY A 104 11.49 4.98 -10.00
C GLY A 104 12.89 4.38 -10.02
N ILE A 105 13.40 3.95 -8.85
CA ILE A 105 14.70 3.24 -8.75
C ILE A 105 14.66 1.96 -9.60
N ALA A 106 13.58 1.16 -9.52
CA ALA A 106 13.44 -0.05 -10.30
C ALA A 106 13.52 0.22 -11.82
N LEU A 107 12.87 1.28 -12.27
CA LEU A 107 12.84 1.68 -13.68
C LEU A 107 14.22 2.16 -14.16
N VAL A 108 14.92 2.96 -13.35
CA VAL A 108 16.29 3.43 -13.63
C VAL A 108 17.27 2.27 -13.69
N VAL A 109 17.22 1.35 -12.73
CA VAL A 109 18.07 0.14 -12.71
C VAL A 109 17.81 -0.73 -13.94
N ALA A 110 16.54 -0.83 -14.37
CA ALA A 110 16.16 -1.54 -15.58
C ALA A 110 16.45 -0.79 -16.89
N ARG A 111 16.95 0.45 -16.82
CA ARG A 111 17.19 1.36 -17.95
C ARG A 111 15.96 1.53 -18.84
N GLY A 112 14.76 1.52 -18.26
CA GLY A 112 13.49 1.61 -18.99
C GLY A 112 13.10 0.40 -19.84
N ARG A 113 13.85 -0.72 -19.79
CA ARG A 113 13.62 -1.89 -20.65
C ARG A 113 12.75 -2.98 -20.01
N SER A 114 12.30 -2.78 -18.77
CA SER A 114 11.47 -3.75 -18.04
C SER A 114 10.02 -3.29 -17.99
N VAL A 115 9.14 -4.05 -18.64
CA VAL A 115 7.68 -3.86 -18.58
C VAL A 115 7.19 -3.93 -17.13
N GLN A 116 7.74 -4.83 -16.33
CA GLN A 116 7.38 -4.97 -14.93
C GLN A 116 7.73 -3.72 -14.11
N ALA A 117 8.92 -3.13 -14.32
CA ALA A 117 9.31 -1.90 -13.62
C ALA A 117 8.46 -0.70 -14.06
N ALA A 118 8.11 -0.63 -15.35
CA ALA A 118 7.18 0.38 -15.85
C ALA A 118 5.78 0.23 -15.25
N ALA A 119 5.26 -1.00 -15.15
CA ALA A 119 3.97 -1.27 -14.50
C ALA A 119 3.97 -0.83 -13.03
N TRP A 120 5.05 -1.12 -12.29
CA TRP A 120 5.20 -0.63 -10.92
C TRP A 120 5.20 0.90 -10.83
N ALA A 121 5.90 1.58 -11.73
CA ALA A 121 5.91 3.04 -11.76
C ALA A 121 4.49 3.58 -12.01
N VAL A 122 3.75 3.02 -12.96
CA VAL A 122 2.36 3.43 -13.26
C VAL A 122 1.45 3.22 -12.04
N VAL A 123 1.52 2.06 -11.39
CA VAL A 123 0.72 1.77 -10.19
C VAL A 123 1.00 2.80 -9.09
N TRP A 124 2.27 3.04 -8.78
CA TRP A 124 2.63 3.97 -7.70
C TRP A 124 2.38 5.44 -8.06
N VAL A 125 2.48 5.83 -9.33
CA VAL A 125 2.02 7.16 -9.79
C VAL A 125 0.52 7.29 -9.55
N ALA A 126 -0.28 6.31 -9.96
CA ALA A 126 -1.73 6.34 -9.77
C ALA A 126 -2.13 6.42 -8.29
N LEU A 127 -1.50 5.61 -7.43
CA LEU A 127 -1.76 5.65 -5.97
C LEU A 127 -1.29 6.97 -5.35
N THR A 128 -0.19 7.55 -5.81
CA THR A 128 0.28 8.86 -5.33
C THR A 128 -0.71 9.96 -5.73
N VAL A 129 -1.13 9.99 -7.00
CA VAL A 129 -2.14 10.95 -7.47
C VAL A 129 -3.44 10.80 -6.68
N LEU A 130 -3.87 9.57 -6.42
CA LEU A 130 -5.06 9.29 -5.63
C LEU A 130 -4.91 9.80 -4.18
N ALA A 131 -3.77 9.53 -3.54
CA ALA A 131 -3.50 9.94 -2.17
C ALA A 131 -3.47 11.47 -1.99
N PHE A 132 -2.95 12.21 -2.98
CA PHE A 132 -2.90 13.67 -2.97
C PHE A 132 -4.09 14.34 -3.68
N SER A 133 -5.11 13.57 -4.05
CA SER A 133 -6.37 14.10 -4.56
C SER A 133 -7.29 14.50 -3.40
N PRO A 134 -8.33 15.32 -3.64
CA PRO A 134 -9.35 15.63 -2.62
C PRO A 134 -10.02 14.38 -2.03
N PHE A 135 -10.16 13.32 -2.83
CA PHE A 135 -10.63 12.03 -2.36
C PHE A 135 -9.67 11.39 -1.35
N GLY A 136 -8.36 11.41 -1.65
CA GLY A 136 -7.34 10.88 -0.76
C GLY A 136 -7.30 11.60 0.58
N GLU A 137 -7.47 12.92 0.57
CA GLU A 137 -7.55 13.74 1.80
C GLU A 137 -8.80 13.39 2.61
N THR A 138 -9.97 13.29 1.97
CA THR A 138 -11.23 12.92 2.64
C THR A 138 -11.12 11.52 3.23
N LEU A 139 -10.56 10.57 2.49
CA LEU A 139 -10.32 9.21 2.96
C LEU A 139 -9.34 9.17 4.13
N HIS A 140 -8.25 9.93 4.09
CA HIS A 140 -7.28 10.00 5.18
C HIS A 140 -7.89 10.63 6.44
N ASN A 141 -8.66 11.70 6.30
CA ASN A 141 -9.35 12.34 7.42
C ASN A 141 -10.37 11.39 8.06
N TRP A 142 -11.17 10.69 7.26
CA TRP A 142 -12.07 9.67 7.80
C TRP A 142 -11.33 8.53 8.52
N LEU A 143 -10.14 8.14 8.06
CA LEU A 143 -9.32 7.13 8.75
C LEU A 143 -8.74 7.63 10.09
N LEU A 144 -8.60 8.95 10.27
CA LEU A 144 -8.09 9.56 11.50
C LEU A 144 -9.16 9.68 12.61
N ASP A 145 -10.43 9.78 12.22
CA ASP A 145 -11.55 9.90 13.15
C ASP A 145 -11.69 8.67 14.07
#